data_AF-A0A1C6HQ94-F1
#
_entry.id   AF-A0A1C6HQ94-F1
#
_cell.length_a   1.000
_cell.length_b   1.000
_cell.length_c   1.000
_cell.angle_alpha   90.00
_cell.angle_beta   90.00
_cell.angle_gamma   90.00
#
_symmetry.space_group_name_H-M   'P 1'
#
loop_
_entity.id
_entity.type
_entity.pdbx_description
1 polymer ?
#
loop_
_entity_poly.entity_id
_entity_poly.type
_entity_poly.pdbx_seq_one_letter_code
_entity_poly.pdbx_strand_id
1 'polypeptide(L)'
;MKNINRQTHIFIFELVIAIAFFALASSICVQFFVKAHSLSKETNDINISMNLATGYVEEFLNDPTIYQVNQEYIHYYDKNWKDCHKKNSTYSIKIYCSDKDSIETIHVRVYHYHKKIYSITSDQYIKEDNHES
;
A
#
# COMPACT_ATOMS: atom_id res chain seq x y z
N MET A 1 4.04 -65.78 28.23
CA MET A 1 3.63 -65.26 26.91
C MET A 1 3.85 -63.75 26.92
N LYS A 2 4.79 -63.26 26.12
CA LYS A 2 5.31 -61.87 26.15
C LYS A 2 4.20 -60.92 25.70
N ASN A 3 4.00 -59.82 26.43
CA ASN A 3 2.86 -58.92 26.34
C ASN A 3 2.95 -57.95 25.13
N ILE A 4 3.11 -58.51 23.92
CA ILE A 4 3.45 -57.79 22.68
C ILE A 4 2.37 -56.77 22.30
N ASN A 5 1.08 -57.11 22.50
CA ASN A 5 -0.05 -56.21 22.19
C ASN A 5 0.08 -54.84 22.88
N ARG A 6 0.51 -54.80 24.16
CA ARG A 6 0.59 -53.56 24.93
C ARG A 6 1.70 -52.61 24.44
N GLN A 7 2.80 -53.14 23.89
CA GLN A 7 3.88 -52.32 23.30
C GLN A 7 3.49 -51.74 21.94
N THR A 8 2.78 -52.50 21.10
CA THR A 8 2.32 -52.04 19.79
C THR A 8 1.32 -50.89 19.90
N HIS A 9 0.39 -50.95 20.87
CA HIS A 9 -0.55 -49.85 21.12
C HIS A 9 0.14 -48.55 21.54
N ILE A 10 1.16 -48.62 22.40
CA ILE A 10 1.89 -47.43 22.88
C ILE A 10 2.60 -46.72 21.72
N PHE A 11 3.24 -47.49 20.83
CA PHE A 11 3.90 -46.95 19.63
C PHE A 11 2.90 -46.30 18.65
N ILE A 12 1.75 -46.93 18.44
CA ILE A 12 0.70 -46.36 17.58
C ILE A 12 0.16 -45.05 18.19
N PHE A 13 -0.07 -44.99 19.51
CA PHE A 13 -0.51 -43.76 20.17
C PHE A 13 0.51 -42.63 20.05
N GLU A 14 1.80 -42.93 20.20
CA GLU A 14 2.88 -41.95 20.02
C GLU A 14 2.88 -41.37 18.60
N LEU A 15 2.74 -42.22 17.58
CA LEU A 15 2.66 -41.79 16.19
C LEU A 15 1.41 -40.93 15.92
N VAL A 16 0.24 -41.34 16.43
CA VAL A 16 -1.01 -40.59 16.26
C VAL A 16 -0.91 -39.20 16.90
N ILE A 17 -0.34 -39.13 18.11
CA ILE A 17 -0.12 -37.86 18.81
C ILE A 17 0.87 -36.97 18.04
N ALA A 18 1.96 -37.54 17.52
CA ALA A 18 2.93 -36.80 16.72
C ALA A 18 2.31 -36.21 15.44
N ILE A 19 1.51 -36.99 14.72
CA ILE A 19 0.79 -36.53 13.53
C ILE A 19 -0.25 -35.47 13.90
N ALA A 20 -0.95 -35.63 15.03
CA ALA A 20 -1.92 -34.64 15.51
C ALA A 20 -1.25 -33.29 15.83
N PHE A 21 -0.11 -33.29 16.53
CA PHE A 21 0.66 -32.07 16.79
C PHE A 21 1.17 -31.43 15.50
N PHE A 22 1.66 -32.23 14.56
CA PHE A 22 2.14 -31.74 13.26
C PHE A 22 0.99 -31.12 12.43
N ALA A 23 -0.20 -31.72 12.47
CA ALA A 23 -1.38 -31.20 11.80
C ALA A 23 -1.84 -29.87 12.42
N LEU A 24 -1.86 -29.77 13.76
CA LEU A 24 -2.16 -28.53 14.47
C LEU A 24 -1.14 -27.42 14.16
N ALA A 25 0.15 -27.74 14.21
CA ALA A 25 1.20 -26.80 13.87
C ALA A 25 1.09 -26.33 12.41
N SER A 26 0.86 -27.25 11.46
CA SER A 26 0.68 -26.91 10.05
C SER A 26 -0.50 -25.97 9.82
N SER A 27 -1.63 -26.20 10.51
CA SER A 27 -2.79 -25.30 10.46
C SER A 27 -2.45 -23.89 10.93
N ILE A 28 -1.73 -23.77 12.05
CA ILE A 28 -1.29 -22.48 12.60
C ILE A 28 -0.31 -21.78 11.64
N CYS A 29 0.66 -22.51 11.08
CA CYS A 29 1.62 -21.98 10.12
C CYS A 29 0.94 -21.42 8.86
N VAL A 30 -0.05 -22.12 8.30
CA VAL A 30 -0.81 -21.63 7.14
C VAL A 30 -1.56 -20.35 7.46
N GLN A 31 -2.17 -20.25 8.65
CA GLN A 31 -2.86 -19.03 9.08
C GLN A 31 -1.90 -17.84 9.21
N PHE A 32 -0.72 -18.06 9.80
CA PHE A 32 0.31 -17.01 9.87
C PHE A 32 0.80 -16.61 8.49
N PHE A 33 1.00 -17.58 7.60
CA PHE A 33 1.43 -17.31 6.23
C PHE A 33 0.42 -16.44 5.46
N VAL A 34 -0.87 -16.76 5.53
CA VAL A 34 -1.92 -15.97 4.87
C VAL A 34 -1.95 -14.53 5.43
N LYS A 35 -1.84 -14.37 6.76
CA LYS A 35 -1.78 -13.05 7.39
C LYS A 35 -0.55 -12.26 6.95
N ALA A 36 0.62 -12.89 6.95
CA ALA A 36 1.87 -12.28 6.51
C ALA A 36 1.81 -11.87 5.03
N HIS A 37 1.22 -12.71 4.17
CA HIS A 37 1.01 -12.38 2.76
C HIS A 37 0.08 -11.18 2.58
N SER A 38 -1.04 -11.13 3.31
CA SER A 38 -1.96 -9.98 3.29
C SER A 38 -1.26 -8.69 3.75
N LEU A 39 -0.50 -8.76 4.84
CA LEU A 39 0.27 -7.62 5.36
C LEU A 39 1.33 -7.17 4.36
N SER A 40 2.07 -8.11 3.75
CA SER A 40 3.07 -7.82 2.73
C SER A 40 2.44 -7.13 1.52
N LYS A 41 1.24 -7.53 1.11
CA LYS A 41 0.51 -6.89 0.02
C LYS A 41 0.11 -5.45 0.38
N GLU A 42 -0.40 -5.22 1.59
CA GLU A 42 -0.76 -3.89 2.08
C GLU A 42 0.48 -2.96 2.10
N THR A 43 1.60 -3.46 2.62
CA THR A 43 2.88 -2.71 2.60
C THR A 43 3.32 -2.39 1.17
N ASN A 44 3.18 -3.35 0.24
CA ASN A 44 3.49 -3.12 -1.17
C ASN A 44 2.61 -2.03 -1.79
N ASP A 45 1.30 -2.04 -1.51
CA ASP A 45 0.38 -1.01 -2.00
C ASP A 45 0.73 0.38 -1.44
N ILE A 46 1.13 0.47 -0.17
CA ILE A 46 1.61 1.72 0.44
C ILE A 46 2.91 2.19 -0.23
N ASN A 47 3.87 1.29 -0.48
CA ASN A 47 5.13 1.65 -1.13
C ASN A 47 4.91 2.18 -2.56
N ILE A 48 4.04 1.53 -3.34
CA ILE A 48 3.71 2.02 -4.69
C ILE A 48 3.01 3.38 -4.61
N SER A 49 2.05 3.53 -3.68
CA SER A 49 1.36 4.80 -3.45
C SER A 49 2.33 5.94 -3.13
N MET A 50 3.30 5.67 -2.25
CA MET A 50 4.34 6.62 -1.86
C MET A 50 5.22 6.99 -3.06
N ASN A 51 5.72 6.01 -3.80
CA ASN A 51 6.59 6.26 -4.95
C ASN A 51 5.89 7.09 -6.04
N LEU A 52 4.64 6.77 -6.38
CA LEU A 52 3.86 7.54 -7.36
C LEU A 52 3.58 8.95 -6.86
N ALA A 53 3.15 9.08 -5.59
CA ALA A 53 2.81 10.38 -5.04
C ALA A 53 4.03 11.30 -4.93
N THR A 54 5.19 10.76 -4.55
CA THR A 54 6.46 11.49 -4.58
C THR A 54 6.84 11.87 -6.00
N GLY A 55 6.67 10.98 -6.99
CA GLY A 55 6.95 11.30 -8.39
C GLY A 55 6.15 12.50 -8.90
N TYR A 56 4.86 12.61 -8.53
CA TYR A 56 4.04 13.77 -8.88
C TYR A 56 4.47 15.05 -8.17
N VAL A 57 4.92 14.95 -6.92
CA VAL A 57 5.50 16.08 -6.20
C VAL A 57 6.80 16.54 -6.87
N GLU A 58 7.68 15.61 -7.24
CA GLU A 58 8.93 15.92 -7.93
C GLU A 58 8.69 16.56 -9.31
N GLU A 59 7.68 16.09 -10.04
CA GLU A 59 7.24 16.70 -11.30
C GLU A 59 6.82 18.16 -11.10
N PHE A 60 6.00 18.43 -10.08
CA PHE A 60 5.58 19.79 -9.72
C PHE A 60 6.76 20.69 -9.30
N LEU A 61 7.68 20.18 -8.48
CA LEU A 61 8.84 20.95 -8.04
C LEU A 61 9.78 21.30 -9.20
N ASN A 62 9.83 20.46 -10.24
CA ASN A 62 10.61 20.72 -11.45
C ASN A 62 9.94 21.74 -12.38
N ASP A 63 8.62 21.65 -12.55
CA ASP A 63 7.82 22.59 -13.33
C ASP A 63 6.47 22.87 -12.63
N PRO A 64 6.34 24.03 -11.96
CA PRO A 64 5.14 24.37 -11.19
C PRO A 64 3.91 24.57 -12.08
N THR A 65 4.10 24.78 -13.38
CA THR A 65 3.01 25.09 -14.32
C THR A 65 2.22 23.87 -14.76
N ILE A 66 2.72 22.65 -14.46
CA ILE A 66 2.08 21.38 -14.84
C ILE A 66 0.69 21.23 -14.17
N TYR A 67 0.57 21.67 -12.92
CA TYR A 67 -0.66 21.54 -12.13
C TYR A 67 -1.22 22.92 -11.77
N GLN A 68 -2.35 23.29 -12.37
CA GLN A 68 -2.96 24.59 -12.13
C GLN A 68 -3.66 24.66 -10.77
N VAL A 69 -3.54 25.82 -10.11
CA VAL A 69 -4.26 26.12 -8.86
C VAL A 69 -5.78 26.02 -9.09
N ASN A 70 -6.49 25.45 -8.13
CA ASN A 70 -7.94 25.19 -8.19
C ASN A 70 -8.40 24.16 -9.24
N GLN A 71 -7.49 23.39 -9.84
CA GLN A 71 -7.82 22.23 -10.67
C GLN A 71 -7.49 20.92 -9.94
N GLU A 72 -8.40 19.93 -10.04
CA GLU A 72 -8.19 18.57 -9.52
C GLU A 72 -7.88 17.63 -10.69
N TYR A 73 -6.71 17.00 -10.65
CA TYR A 73 -6.29 15.96 -11.58
C TYR A 73 -6.46 14.60 -10.92
N ILE A 74 -7.00 13.63 -11.66
CA ILE A 74 -7.28 12.29 -11.13
C ILE A 74 -6.73 11.22 -12.07
N HIS A 75 -5.82 10.40 -11.53
CA HIS A 75 -5.30 9.20 -12.19
C HIS A 75 -5.94 7.96 -11.58
N TYR A 76 -6.31 6.99 -12.42
CA TYR A 76 -7.03 5.79 -12.01
C TYR A 76 -6.22 4.53 -12.29
N TYR A 77 -6.15 3.65 -11.30
CA TYR A 77 -5.37 2.41 -11.38
C TYR A 77 -6.20 1.18 -11.03
N ASP A 78 -5.93 0.07 -11.70
CA ASP A 78 -6.53 -1.23 -11.39
C ASP A 78 -5.91 -1.84 -10.12
N LYS A 79 -6.35 -3.05 -9.75
CA LYS A 79 -5.85 -3.79 -8.57
C LYS A 79 -4.35 -4.13 -8.61
N ASN A 80 -3.69 -3.95 -9.76
CA ASN A 80 -2.28 -4.24 -9.99
C ASN A 80 -1.47 -2.96 -10.27
N TRP A 81 -2.02 -1.79 -9.95
CA TRP A 81 -1.38 -0.49 -10.19
C TRP A 81 -1.12 -0.19 -11.67
N LYS A 82 -1.95 -0.70 -12.57
CA LYS A 82 -1.91 -0.36 -14.00
C LYS A 82 -2.95 0.70 -14.33
N ASP A 83 -2.59 1.64 -15.20
CA ASP A 83 -3.50 2.67 -15.68
C ASP A 83 -4.80 2.07 -16.23
N CYS A 84 -5.92 2.65 -15.83
CA CYS A 84 -7.23 2.17 -16.23
C CYS A 84 -8.26 3.29 -16.29
N HIS A 85 -9.44 2.98 -16.81
CA HIS A 85 -10.58 3.89 -16.74
C HIS A 85 -11.24 3.86 -15.36
N LYS A 86 -11.84 4.99 -14.97
CA LYS A 86 -12.59 5.17 -13.70
C LYS A 86 -13.54 4.01 -13.33
N LYS A 87 -14.20 3.39 -14.31
CA LYS A 87 -15.16 2.29 -14.04
C LYS A 87 -14.49 1.04 -13.46
N ASN A 88 -13.22 0.82 -13.78
CA ASN A 88 -12.46 -0.36 -13.38
C ASN A 88 -11.42 -0.05 -12.30
N SER A 89 -11.43 1.16 -11.75
CA SER A 89 -10.41 1.63 -10.82
C SER A 89 -10.59 1.01 -9.44
N THR A 90 -9.50 0.46 -8.92
CA THR A 90 -9.36 0.02 -7.54
C THR A 90 -8.66 1.10 -6.71
N TYR A 91 -7.67 1.77 -7.31
CA TYR A 91 -6.98 2.90 -6.70
C TYR A 91 -7.19 4.17 -7.53
N SER A 92 -7.12 5.32 -6.87
CA SER A 92 -7.11 6.62 -7.54
C SER A 92 -6.16 7.56 -6.85
N ILE A 93 -5.39 8.31 -7.64
CA ILE A 93 -4.52 9.37 -7.17
C ILE A 93 -5.15 10.70 -7.55
N LYS A 94 -5.33 11.58 -6.57
CA LYS A 94 -5.87 12.92 -6.72
C LYS A 94 -4.77 13.93 -6.45
N ILE A 95 -4.59 14.86 -7.38
CA ILE A 95 -3.59 15.91 -7.33
C ILE A 95 -4.32 17.24 -7.43
N TYR A 96 -4.03 18.18 -6.54
CA TYR A 96 -4.54 19.54 -6.65
C TYR A 96 -3.54 20.51 -6.02
N CYS A 97 -3.48 21.71 -6.58
CA CYS A 97 -2.64 22.79 -6.09
C CYS A 97 -3.48 23.84 -5.36
N SER A 98 -2.92 24.37 -4.28
CA SER A 98 -3.49 25.50 -3.52
C SER A 98 -2.44 26.59 -3.37
N ASP A 99 -2.83 27.83 -3.62
CA ASP A 99 -2.01 29.01 -3.35
C ASP A 99 -2.45 29.65 -2.03
N LYS A 100 -1.50 29.88 -1.13
CA LYS A 100 -1.66 30.69 0.08
C LYS A 100 -0.42 31.53 0.30
N ASP A 101 -0.62 32.83 0.47
CA ASP A 101 0.44 33.76 0.91
C ASP A 101 1.72 33.68 0.05
N SER A 102 1.57 33.60 -1.28
CA SER A 102 2.67 33.48 -2.27
C SER A 102 3.44 32.14 -2.22
N ILE A 103 2.85 31.13 -1.59
CA ILE A 103 3.35 29.75 -1.56
C ILE A 103 2.37 28.87 -2.32
N GLU A 104 2.86 28.25 -3.40
CA GLU A 104 2.12 27.21 -4.10
C GLU A 104 2.38 25.87 -3.41
N THR A 105 1.30 25.22 -2.98
CA THR A 105 1.34 23.92 -2.33
C THR A 105 0.67 22.88 -3.21
N ILE A 106 1.39 21.82 -3.54
CA ILE A 106 0.83 20.63 -4.18
C ILE A 106 0.35 19.63 -3.11
N HIS A 107 -0.85 19.08 -3.32
CA HIS A 107 -1.40 18.00 -2.50
C HIS A 107 -1.63 16.77 -3.37
N VAL A 108 -0.96 15.67 -3.03
CA VAL A 108 -1.16 14.38 -3.69
C VAL A 108 -1.76 13.39 -2.71
N ARG A 109 -2.92 12.83 -3.06
CA ARG A 109 -3.68 11.92 -2.20
C ARG A 109 -4.00 10.62 -2.94
N VAL A 110 -3.66 9.50 -2.31
CA VAL A 110 -3.89 8.17 -2.87
C VAL A 110 -5.03 7.47 -2.13
N TYR A 111 -5.99 6.95 -2.88
CA TYR A 111 -7.18 6.28 -2.36
C TYR A 111 -7.22 4.84 -2.86
N HIS A 112 -7.63 3.94 -1.97
CA HIS A 112 -8.08 2.59 -2.30
C HIS A 112 -9.60 2.56 -2.12
N TYR A 113 -10.33 2.43 -3.22
CA TYR A 113 -11.76 2.72 -3.32
C TYR A 113 -12.10 4.11 -2.78
N HIS A 114 -12.67 4.19 -1.57
CA HIS A 114 -13.05 5.44 -0.90
C HIS A 114 -12.17 5.76 0.32
N LYS A 115 -11.25 4.87 0.70
CA LYS A 115 -10.37 5.05 1.85
C LYS A 115 -9.06 5.68 1.40
N LYS A 116 -8.70 6.83 1.97
CA LYS A 116 -7.37 7.41 1.78
C LYS A 116 -6.33 6.50 2.44
N ILE A 117 -5.33 6.06 1.67
CA ILE A 117 -4.26 5.17 2.16
C ILE A 117 -2.92 5.91 2.29
N TYR A 118 -2.70 6.96 1.51
CA TYR A 118 -1.49 7.77 1.57
C TYR A 118 -1.78 9.21 1.15
N SER A 119 -1.00 10.15 1.66
CA SER A 119 -0.99 11.53 1.19
C SER A 119 0.34 12.22 1.47
N ILE A 120 0.80 13.00 0.51
CA ILE A 120 1.97 13.86 0.61
C ILE A 120 1.60 15.27 0.15
N THR A 121 2.24 16.26 0.77
CA THR A 121 2.05 17.67 0.46
C THR A 121 3.44 18.31 0.39
N SER A 122 3.66 19.21 -0.56
CA SER A 122 4.92 19.94 -0.71
C SER A 122 4.65 21.39 -1.08
N ASP A 123 5.52 22.27 -0.59
CA ASP A 123 5.39 23.72 -0.73
C ASP A 123 6.53 24.25 -1.61
N GLN A 124 6.21 25.16 -2.52
CA GLN A 124 7.16 25.89 -3.35
C GLN A 124 6.98 27.39 -3.16
N TYR A 125 8.09 28.07 -2.85
CA TYR A 125 8.11 29.51 -2.70
C TYR A 125 8.23 30.18 -4.07
N ILE A 126 7.26 31.03 -4.42
CA ILE A 126 7.40 31.92 -5.58
C ILE A 126 8.25 33.10 -5.12
N LYS A 127 9.47 33.23 -5.66
CA LYS A 127 10.25 34.46 -5.46
C LYS A 127 9.50 35.58 -6.17
N GLU A 128 9.06 36.60 -5.42
CA GLU A 128 8.72 37.89 -6.00
C GLU A 128 9.96 38.42 -6.72
N ASP A 129 9.90 38.51 -8.04
CA ASP A 129 10.91 39.21 -8.82
C ASP A 129 10.91 40.67 -8.38
N ASN A 130 11.92 41.04 -7.58
CA ASN A 130 12.28 42.42 -7.34
C ASN A 130 12.65 43.05 -8.69
N HIS A 131 11.67 43.66 -9.35
CA HIS A 131 11.92 44.69 -10.34
C HIS A 131 12.60 45.88 -9.63
N GLU A 132 13.92 45.81 -9.48
CA GLU A 132 14.73 47.01 -9.26
C GLU A 132 14.57 47.89 -10.51
N SER A 133 13.85 48.99 -10.33
CA SER A 133 13.81 50.15 -11.24
C SER A 133 15.03 51.04 -11.01
#